data_AF-A0A352A8V7-F1
#
_entry.id   AF-A0A352A8V7-F1
#
_cell.length_a   1.000
_cell.length_b   1.000
_cell.length_c   1.000
_cell.angle_alpha   90.00
_cell.angle_beta   90.00
_cell.angle_gamma   90.00
#
_symmetry.space_group_name_H-M   'P 1'
#
loop_
_entity.id
_entity.type
_entity.pdbx_description
1 polymer ?
#
loop_
_entity_poly.entity_id
_entity_poly.type
_entity_poly.pdbx_seq_one_letter_code
_entity_poly.pdbx_strand_id
1 'polypeptide(L)'
;MRELYNKILNNLEKINYEKLWGGFSSYEFALYSAKEVYFQDKVIPWDKRFIGNTAIKYEDRYIAIWNVEYDLLNGNDDIEILSANIVHEMFHAFQYENGETRFPKNLVTLDYPDNVHNFCLKYEENKILSKAFYESNLTAKRQLLEKFYSIRINRQQIIGDMCKCEFLSETSEGIAEYVGTMALKQLSEK
;
A
#
# COMPACT_ATOMS: atom_id res chain seq x y z
N MET A 1 -21.15 5.80 -10.99
CA MET A 1 -19.70 5.71 -11.29
C MET A 1 -19.06 7.06 -11.59
N ARG A 2 -19.48 7.78 -12.64
CA ARG A 2 -18.89 9.08 -13.02
C ARG A 2 -18.86 10.11 -11.89
N GLU A 3 -19.94 10.20 -11.11
CA GLU A 3 -20.00 11.09 -9.95
C GLU A 3 -18.96 10.72 -8.88
N LEU A 4 -18.80 9.42 -8.59
CA LEU A 4 -17.77 8.92 -7.66
C LEU A 4 -16.37 9.24 -8.18
N TYR A 5 -16.11 9.00 -9.47
CA TYR A 5 -14.84 9.35 -10.11
C TYR A 5 -14.51 10.83 -9.89
N ASN A 6 -15.46 11.72 -10.15
CA ASN A 6 -15.25 13.16 -10.01
C ASN A 6 -15.02 13.57 -8.54
N LYS A 7 -15.72 12.93 -7.59
CA LYS A 7 -15.52 13.15 -6.15
C LYS A 7 -14.10 12.77 -5.71
N ILE A 8 -13.60 11.62 -6.18
CA ILE A 8 -12.22 11.18 -5.93
C ILE A 8 -11.25 12.15 -6.60
N LEU A 9 -11.45 12.50 -7.87
CA LEU A 9 -10.58 13.43 -8.60
C LEU A 9 -10.45 14.76 -7.83
N ASN A 10 -11.56 15.33 -7.36
CA ASN A 10 -11.57 16.54 -6.56
C ASN A 10 -10.80 16.40 -5.24
N ASN A 11 -10.75 15.21 -4.63
CA ASN A 11 -9.93 14.96 -3.45
C ASN A 11 -8.45 14.85 -3.81
N LEU A 12 -8.13 14.10 -4.86
CA LEU A 12 -6.77 13.93 -5.36
C LEU A 12 -6.10 15.26 -5.73
N GLU A 13 -6.87 16.24 -6.23
CA GLU A 13 -6.40 17.60 -6.53
C GLU A 13 -6.00 18.41 -5.30
N LYS A 14 -6.48 18.05 -4.10
CA LYS A 14 -6.14 18.74 -2.83
C LYS A 14 -4.83 18.25 -2.22
N ILE A 15 -4.34 17.10 -2.66
CA ILE A 15 -3.19 16.42 -2.06
C ILE A 15 -1.88 17.06 -2.53
N ASN A 16 -0.98 17.33 -1.58
CA ASN A 16 0.39 17.66 -1.87
C ASN A 16 1.25 16.39 -1.90
N TYR A 17 1.45 15.84 -3.11
CA TYR A 17 2.16 14.57 -3.34
C TYR A 17 3.64 14.61 -2.94
N GLU A 18 4.33 15.73 -3.14
CA GLU A 18 5.74 15.91 -2.75
C GLU A 18 5.93 15.81 -1.23
N LYS A 19 4.91 16.17 -0.44
CA LYS A 19 4.90 15.97 1.02
C LYS A 19 4.59 14.54 1.43
N LEU A 20 4.02 13.72 0.55
CA LEU A 20 3.81 12.30 0.82
C LEU A 20 5.11 11.53 0.63
N TRP A 21 5.79 11.77 -0.49
CA TRP A 21 7.06 11.14 -0.82
C TRP A 21 7.81 11.99 -1.86
N GLY A 22 9.12 12.18 -1.69
CA GLY A 22 9.92 13.02 -2.57
C GLY A 22 9.94 12.48 -4.01
N GLY A 23 9.59 13.33 -4.98
CA GLY A 23 9.50 12.97 -6.40
C GLY A 23 8.22 12.23 -6.80
N PHE A 24 7.30 11.97 -5.86
CA PHE A 24 6.00 11.37 -6.17
C PHE A 24 5.03 12.41 -6.72
N SER A 25 4.31 12.04 -7.78
CA SER A 25 3.24 12.85 -8.38
C SER A 25 1.97 12.02 -8.53
N SER A 26 0.85 12.68 -8.80
CA SER A 26 -0.38 11.98 -9.18
C SER A 26 -0.19 11.16 -10.45
N TYR A 27 -0.80 9.97 -10.50
CA TYR A 27 -0.88 9.10 -11.67
C TYR A 27 -2.32 9.06 -12.18
N GLU A 28 -2.53 8.66 -13.43
CA GLU A 28 -3.87 8.39 -13.92
C GLU A 28 -4.49 7.21 -13.13
N PHE A 29 -5.80 7.23 -12.94
CA PHE A 29 -6.53 6.12 -12.32
C PHE A 29 -7.79 5.75 -13.10
N ALA A 30 -8.26 4.52 -12.91
CA ALA A 30 -9.52 4.04 -13.44
C ALA A 30 -10.35 3.35 -12.37
N LEU A 31 -11.65 3.64 -12.34
CA LEU A 31 -12.63 2.90 -11.55
C LEU A 31 -13.32 1.89 -12.44
N TYR A 32 -13.52 0.66 -11.98
CA TYR A 32 -14.17 -0.35 -12.79
C TYR A 32 -15.15 -1.21 -12.01
N SER A 33 -16.03 -1.86 -12.78
CA SER A 33 -16.97 -2.91 -12.35
C SER A 33 -16.81 -4.11 -13.28
N ALA A 34 -17.58 -5.17 -13.07
CA ALA A 34 -17.63 -6.32 -13.98
C ALA A 34 -18.07 -5.99 -15.43
N LYS A 35 -18.53 -4.76 -15.70
CA LYS A 35 -19.05 -4.36 -17.03
C LYS A 35 -18.26 -3.25 -17.71
N GLU A 36 -17.79 -2.28 -16.95
CA GLU A 36 -17.27 -1.01 -17.50
C GLU A 36 -16.07 -0.53 -16.70
N VAL A 37 -15.16 0.17 -17.39
CA VAL A 37 -13.98 0.84 -16.84
C VAL A 37 -14.09 2.34 -17.15
N TYR A 38 -14.00 3.16 -16.12
CA TYR A 38 -14.14 4.61 -16.16
C TYR A 38 -12.79 5.28 -15.98
N PHE A 39 -12.33 5.94 -17.03
CA PHE A 39 -11.24 6.91 -17.03
C PHE A 39 -11.80 8.32 -16.91
N GLN A 40 -10.94 9.33 -16.79
CA GLN A 40 -11.36 10.73 -16.69
C GLN A 40 -12.27 11.17 -17.85
N ASP A 41 -11.87 10.88 -19.09
CA ASP A 41 -12.49 11.37 -20.32
C ASP A 41 -13.27 10.32 -21.11
N LYS A 42 -13.06 9.02 -20.80
CA LYS A 42 -13.68 7.90 -21.52
C LYS A 42 -14.24 6.81 -20.60
N VAL A 43 -15.11 5.99 -21.18
CA VAL A 43 -15.60 4.73 -20.60
C VAL A 43 -15.37 3.65 -21.64
N ILE A 44 -14.82 2.51 -21.22
CA ILE A 44 -14.66 1.34 -22.08
C ILE A 44 -15.34 0.13 -21.43
N PRO A 45 -15.74 -0.88 -22.22
CA PRO A 45 -16.15 -2.17 -21.66
C PRO A 45 -15.02 -2.77 -20.82
N TRP A 46 -15.38 -3.45 -19.73
CA TRP A 46 -14.42 -4.19 -18.93
C TRP A 46 -13.76 -5.30 -19.75
N ASP A 47 -12.46 -5.49 -19.53
CA ASP A 47 -11.72 -6.63 -20.03
C ASP A 47 -10.67 -7.10 -19.02
N LYS A 48 -10.02 -8.24 -19.32
CA LYS A 48 -9.08 -8.95 -18.46
C LYS A 48 -7.83 -8.16 -18.04
N ARG A 49 -7.59 -6.95 -18.56
CA ARG A 49 -6.51 -6.07 -18.10
C ARG A 49 -6.83 -5.43 -16.74
N PHE A 50 -8.10 -5.35 -16.36
CA PHE A 50 -8.57 -4.72 -15.12
C PHE A 50 -8.99 -5.77 -14.10
N ILE A 51 -8.04 -6.24 -13.28
CA ILE A 51 -8.27 -7.27 -12.26
C ILE A 51 -7.56 -6.88 -10.97
N GLY A 52 -8.29 -6.95 -9.85
CA GLY A 52 -7.81 -6.52 -8.53
C GLY A 52 -7.79 -5.01 -8.35
N ASN A 53 -7.35 -4.58 -7.17
CA ASN A 53 -7.01 -3.20 -6.88
C ASN A 53 -5.48 -3.16 -6.87
N THR A 54 -4.91 -2.46 -7.85
CA THR A 54 -3.45 -2.47 -8.10
C THR A 54 -3.06 -1.34 -9.05
N ALA A 55 -1.76 -1.22 -9.36
CA ALA A 55 -1.27 -0.49 -10.52
C ALA A 55 -0.98 -1.42 -11.71
N ILE A 56 -1.36 -1.00 -12.92
CA ILE A 56 -1.12 -1.75 -14.17
C ILE A 56 -0.43 -0.87 -15.21
N LYS A 57 0.26 -1.51 -16.17
CA LYS A 57 0.71 -0.84 -17.39
C LYS A 57 -0.41 -0.86 -18.44
N TYR A 58 -0.93 0.31 -18.80
CA TYR A 58 -1.99 0.51 -19.78
C TYR A 58 -1.56 1.56 -20.81
N GLU A 59 -1.59 1.22 -22.11
CA GLU A 59 -1.21 2.14 -23.21
C GLU A 59 0.13 2.87 -22.95
N ASP A 60 1.14 2.09 -22.53
CA ASP A 60 2.51 2.53 -22.19
C ASP A 60 2.70 3.37 -20.93
N ARG A 61 1.64 3.59 -20.14
CA ARG A 61 1.70 4.30 -18.85
C ARG A 61 1.32 3.40 -17.69
N TYR A 62 1.82 3.68 -16.50
CA TYR A 62 1.32 3.06 -15.27
C TYR A 62 0.13 3.83 -14.75
N ILE A 63 -0.95 3.12 -14.44
CA ILE A 63 -2.19 3.69 -13.89
C ILE A 63 -2.64 2.89 -12.66
N ALA A 64 -3.28 3.56 -11.72
CA ALA A 64 -4.00 2.90 -10.62
C ALA A 64 -5.35 2.38 -11.10
N ILE A 65 -5.76 1.19 -10.66
CA ILE A 65 -7.09 0.64 -10.96
C ILE A 65 -7.79 0.22 -9.68
N TRP A 66 -9.10 0.45 -9.63
CA TRP A 66 -9.90 0.13 -8.45
C TRP A 66 -11.27 -0.44 -8.83
N ASN A 67 -11.59 -1.62 -8.27
CA ASN A 67 -12.91 -2.22 -8.40
C ASN A 67 -13.83 -1.72 -7.29
N VAL A 68 -14.84 -0.97 -7.71
CA VAL A 68 -15.83 -0.34 -6.83
C VAL A 68 -16.92 -1.28 -6.33
N GLU A 69 -17.06 -2.48 -6.91
CA GLU A 69 -18.11 -3.43 -6.52
C GLU A 69 -17.83 -4.09 -5.17
N TYR A 70 -16.59 -4.01 -4.68
CA TYR A 70 -16.20 -4.52 -3.36
C TYR A 70 -16.46 -3.54 -2.22
N ASP A 71 -16.75 -2.26 -2.53
CA ASP A 71 -16.88 -1.21 -1.51
C ASP A 71 -18.35 -0.87 -1.20
N LEU A 72 -18.71 -0.94 0.08
CA LEU A 72 -20.00 -0.44 0.58
C LEU A 72 -19.83 1.02 1.02
N LEU A 73 -19.90 1.95 0.06
CA LEU A 73 -19.80 3.39 0.33
C LEU A 73 -21.10 3.91 0.97
N ASN A 74 -21.03 4.39 2.21
CA ASN A 74 -22.13 4.91 3.02
C ASN A 74 -22.02 6.41 3.36
N GLY A 75 -20.97 7.12 2.94
CA GLY A 75 -20.80 8.54 3.24
C GLY A 75 -19.57 9.21 2.61
N ASN A 76 -19.27 10.43 3.05
CA ASN A 76 -18.11 11.20 2.58
C ASN A 76 -16.78 10.67 3.11
N ASP A 77 -16.74 10.19 4.36
CA ASP A 77 -15.53 9.59 4.95
C ASP A 77 -15.07 8.38 4.13
N ASP A 78 -16.01 7.62 3.56
CA ASP A 78 -15.71 6.50 2.66
C ASP A 78 -15.07 6.95 1.34
N ILE A 79 -15.38 8.16 0.87
CA ILE A 79 -14.77 8.73 -0.34
C ILE A 79 -13.33 9.19 -0.04
N GLU A 80 -13.07 9.78 1.12
CA GLU A 80 -11.71 10.16 1.53
C GLU A 80 -10.83 8.92 1.70
N ILE A 81 -11.34 7.86 2.34
CA ILE A 81 -10.67 6.56 2.45
C ILE A 81 -10.42 5.96 1.06
N LEU A 82 -11.42 5.91 0.19
CA LEU A 82 -11.25 5.41 -1.18
C LEU A 82 -10.23 6.23 -1.97
N SER A 83 -10.21 7.56 -1.80
CA SER A 83 -9.22 8.43 -2.44
C SER A 83 -7.80 8.11 -1.95
N ALA A 84 -7.63 7.87 -0.65
CA ALA A 84 -6.36 7.47 -0.07
C ALA A 84 -5.89 6.08 -0.55
N ASN A 85 -6.81 5.13 -0.68
CA ASN A 85 -6.52 3.81 -1.25
C ASN A 85 -6.11 3.92 -2.72
N ILE A 86 -6.72 4.82 -3.50
CA ILE A 86 -6.28 5.08 -4.87
C ILE A 86 -4.87 5.69 -4.89
N VAL A 87 -4.52 6.56 -3.93
CA VAL A 87 -3.15 7.08 -3.81
C VAL A 87 -2.15 5.98 -3.46
N HIS A 88 -2.53 4.99 -2.62
CA HIS A 88 -1.74 3.78 -2.40
C HIS A 88 -1.43 3.09 -3.73
N GLU A 89 -2.45 2.87 -4.57
CA GLU A 89 -2.24 2.24 -5.88
C GLU A 89 -1.43 3.12 -6.85
N MET A 90 -1.61 4.44 -6.82
CA MET A 90 -0.76 5.37 -7.58
C MET A 90 0.70 5.28 -7.13
N PHE A 91 0.96 4.98 -5.86
CA PHE A 91 2.32 4.79 -5.39
C PHE A 91 2.96 3.51 -5.93
N HIS A 92 2.19 2.44 -6.16
CA HIS A 92 2.70 1.30 -6.91
C HIS A 92 3.04 1.65 -8.36
N ALA A 93 2.27 2.52 -9.03
CA ALA A 93 2.63 3.04 -10.35
C ALA A 93 3.99 3.79 -10.32
N PHE A 94 4.20 4.62 -9.30
CA PHE A 94 5.48 5.28 -9.05
C PHE A 94 6.63 4.31 -8.81
N GLN A 95 6.42 3.27 -7.98
CA GLN A 95 7.40 2.22 -7.74
C GLN A 95 7.80 1.52 -9.05
N TYR A 96 6.83 1.17 -9.89
CA TYR A 96 7.11 0.53 -11.18
C TYR A 96 7.88 1.45 -12.15
N GLU A 97 7.47 2.72 -12.26
CA GLU A 97 8.15 3.70 -13.11
C GLU A 97 9.62 3.92 -12.69
N ASN A 98 9.90 3.83 -11.39
CA ASN A 98 11.25 3.95 -10.83
C ASN A 98 12.02 2.61 -10.77
N GLY A 99 11.48 1.54 -11.36
CA GLY A 99 12.17 0.25 -11.45
C GLY A 99 12.28 -0.51 -10.13
N GLU A 100 11.32 -0.33 -9.21
CA GLU A 100 11.21 -1.17 -8.03
C GLU A 100 11.03 -2.64 -8.43
N THR A 101 11.78 -3.54 -7.79
CA THR A 101 11.79 -4.98 -8.09
C THR A 101 11.56 -5.83 -6.85
N ARG A 102 11.49 -5.22 -5.66
CA ARG A 102 11.40 -5.88 -4.36
C ARG A 102 9.96 -6.28 -3.99
N PHE A 103 9.22 -6.84 -4.93
CA PHE A 103 7.87 -7.36 -4.68
C PHE A 103 7.91 -8.81 -4.17
N PRO A 104 7.06 -9.18 -3.21
CA PRO A 104 7.00 -10.54 -2.66
C PRO A 104 6.44 -11.54 -3.70
N LYS A 105 6.88 -12.80 -3.61
CA LYS A 105 6.27 -13.89 -4.38
C LYS A 105 5.03 -14.41 -3.64
N ASN A 106 3.88 -13.79 -3.87
CA ASN A 106 2.65 -14.06 -3.11
C ASN A 106 2.24 -15.54 -3.04
N LEU A 107 2.45 -16.34 -4.09
CA LEU A 107 2.10 -17.77 -4.03
C LEU A 107 2.97 -18.57 -3.05
N VAL A 108 4.18 -18.09 -2.73
CA VAL A 108 5.06 -18.74 -1.75
C VAL A 108 4.49 -18.61 -0.35
N THR A 109 3.76 -17.54 -0.04
CA THR A 109 3.19 -17.32 1.30
C THR A 109 2.02 -18.26 1.62
N LEU A 110 1.51 -19.01 0.64
CA LEU A 110 0.55 -20.10 0.88
C LEU A 110 1.18 -21.25 1.68
N ASP A 111 2.50 -21.39 1.63
CA ASP A 111 3.29 -22.37 2.39
C ASP A 111 3.93 -21.72 3.64
N TYR A 112 3.35 -20.62 4.13
CA TYR A 112 3.86 -19.97 5.34
C TYR A 112 3.75 -20.93 6.52
N PRO A 113 4.84 -21.17 7.28
CA PRO A 113 4.85 -22.22 8.30
C PRO A 113 3.91 -21.90 9.45
N ASP A 114 3.04 -22.84 9.79
CA ASP A 114 2.23 -22.80 11.00
C ASP A 114 3.09 -23.11 12.23
N ASN A 115 3.74 -22.06 12.75
CA ASN A 115 4.68 -22.16 13.85
C ASN A 115 4.37 -21.11 14.93
N VAL A 116 3.79 -21.57 16.04
CA VAL A 116 3.41 -20.73 17.18
C VAL A 116 4.59 -19.93 17.73
N HIS A 117 5.79 -20.50 17.77
CA HIS A 117 6.97 -19.80 18.26
C HIS A 117 7.34 -18.62 17.35
N ASN A 118 7.32 -18.81 16.03
CA ASN A 118 7.49 -17.73 15.05
C ASN A 118 6.42 -16.64 15.23
N PHE A 119 5.15 -17.00 15.43
CA PHE A 119 4.08 -16.02 15.65
C PHE A 119 4.29 -15.21 16.93
N CYS A 120 4.69 -15.85 18.04
CA CYS A 120 5.06 -15.14 19.27
C CYS A 120 6.23 -14.18 19.05
N LEU A 121 7.24 -14.61 18.29
CA LEU A 121 8.38 -13.76 17.95
C LEU A 121 7.96 -12.57 17.05
N LYS A 122 7.10 -12.76 16.04
CA LYS A 122 6.57 -11.65 15.21
C LYS A 122 5.78 -10.66 16.06
N TYR A 123 4.98 -11.14 17.01
CA TYR A 123 4.25 -10.27 17.93
C TYR A 123 5.19 -9.43 18.80
N GLU A 124 6.23 -10.03 19.39
CA GLU A 124 7.22 -9.30 20.18
C GLU A 124 8.07 -8.36 19.33
N GLU A 125 8.44 -8.77 18.11
CA GLU A 125 9.09 -7.93 17.10
C GLU A 125 8.29 -6.64 16.88
N ASN A 126 7.00 -6.76 16.57
CA ASN A 126 6.12 -5.61 16.31
C ASN A 126 6.00 -4.69 17.54
N LYS A 127 5.90 -5.26 18.75
CA LYS A 127 5.89 -4.48 20.00
C LYS A 127 7.18 -3.70 20.21
N ILE A 128 8.32 -4.30 19.93
CA ILE A 128 9.62 -3.65 20.10
C ILE A 128 9.80 -2.54 19.06
N LEU A 129 9.39 -2.77 17.81
CA LEU A 129 9.42 -1.74 16.77
C LEU A 129 8.55 -0.53 17.14
N SER A 130 7.32 -0.78 17.61
CA SER A 130 6.42 0.27 18.09
C SER A 130 7.03 1.06 19.26
N LYS A 131 7.60 0.37 20.25
CA LYS A 131 8.33 1.03 21.36
C LYS A 131 9.51 1.86 20.86
N ALA A 132 10.29 1.30 19.93
CA ALA A 132 11.43 2.00 19.34
C ALA A 132 10.99 3.27 18.63
N PHE A 133 9.87 3.26 17.90
CA PHE A 133 9.35 4.44 17.20
C PHE A 133 9.14 5.64 18.15
N TYR A 134 8.45 5.41 19.27
CA TYR A 134 8.13 6.45 20.27
C TYR A 134 9.29 6.82 21.20
N GLU A 135 10.37 6.04 21.22
CA GLU A 135 11.51 6.30 22.11
C GLU A 135 12.28 7.56 21.67
N SER A 136 12.48 8.50 22.59
CA SER A 136 13.18 9.76 22.34
C SER A 136 14.67 9.68 22.67
N ASN A 137 15.04 8.82 23.64
CA ASN A 137 16.43 8.59 24.00
C ASN A 137 17.12 7.72 22.93
N LEU A 138 18.12 8.29 22.26
CA LEU A 138 18.82 7.62 21.16
C LEU A 138 19.49 6.30 21.56
N THR A 139 20.05 6.21 22.76
CA THR A 139 20.69 4.99 23.25
C THR A 139 19.66 3.89 23.49
N ALA A 140 18.55 4.20 24.16
CA ALA A 140 17.46 3.24 24.38
C ALA A 140 16.80 2.82 23.06
N LYS A 141 16.56 3.78 22.14
CA LYS A 141 16.05 3.52 20.79
C LYS A 141 16.96 2.55 20.04
N ARG A 142 18.29 2.75 20.09
CA ARG A 142 19.26 1.85 19.49
C ARG A 142 19.19 0.45 20.07
N GLN A 143 19.12 0.31 21.41
CA GLN A 143 19.00 -0.99 22.07
C GLN A 143 17.71 -1.73 21.67
N LEU A 144 16.58 -1.00 21.54
CA LEU A 144 15.33 -1.57 21.05
C LEU A 144 15.46 -2.06 19.60
N LEU A 145 16.09 -1.28 18.73
CA LEU A 145 16.33 -1.68 17.34
C LEU A 145 17.28 -2.88 17.22
N GLU A 146 18.31 -2.96 18.06
CA GLU A 146 19.20 -4.12 18.16
C GLU A 146 18.42 -5.38 18.59
N LYS A 147 17.49 -5.24 19.54
CA LYS A 147 16.60 -6.33 19.95
C LYS A 147 15.61 -6.74 18.85
N PHE A 148 15.04 -5.78 18.14
CA PHE A 148 14.19 -6.04 16.98
C PHE A 148 14.94 -6.84 15.91
N TYR A 149 16.18 -6.43 15.60
CA TYR A 149 17.02 -7.11 14.63
C TYR A 149 17.38 -8.55 15.07
N SER A 150 17.71 -8.77 16.34
CA SER A 150 18.01 -10.11 16.84
C SER A 150 16.81 -11.06 16.77
N ILE A 151 15.60 -10.56 16.99
CA ILE A 151 14.37 -11.34 16.79
C ILE A 151 14.21 -11.73 15.33
N ARG A 152 14.46 -10.82 14.37
CA ARG A 152 14.40 -11.14 12.94
C ARG A 152 15.40 -12.24 12.55
N ILE A 153 16.62 -12.20 13.09
CA ILE A 153 17.61 -13.27 12.87
C ILE A 153 17.09 -14.61 13.39
N ASN A 154 16.54 -14.63 14.62
CA ASN A 154 15.97 -15.85 15.20
C ASN A 154 14.82 -16.38 14.33
N ARG A 155 13.88 -15.51 13.93
CA ARG A 155 12.78 -15.88 13.05
C ARG A 155 13.27 -16.45 11.71
N GLN A 156 14.31 -15.87 11.11
CA GLN A 156 14.90 -16.39 9.88
C GLN A 156 15.45 -17.81 10.06
N GLN A 157 15.97 -18.18 11.24
CA GLN A 157 16.39 -19.56 11.52
C GLN A 157 15.21 -20.54 11.62
N ILE A 158 14.01 -20.05 11.95
CA ILE A 158 12.79 -20.86 12.11
C ILE A 158 12.04 -21.01 10.78
N ILE A 159 11.87 -19.91 10.03
CA ILE A 159 11.03 -19.87 8.82
C ILE A 159 11.82 -19.73 7.52
N GLY A 160 13.15 -19.69 7.60
CA GLY A 160 14.05 -19.63 6.45
C GLY A 160 13.76 -18.44 5.53
N ASP A 161 13.68 -18.74 4.23
CA ASP A 161 13.45 -17.75 3.19
C ASP A 161 12.06 -17.11 3.23
N MET A 162 11.13 -17.62 4.03
CA MET A 162 9.82 -17.01 4.20
C MET A 162 9.92 -15.59 4.80
N CYS A 163 10.92 -15.33 5.65
CA CYS A 163 11.22 -13.98 6.14
C CYS A 163 11.50 -13.00 4.99
N LYS A 164 12.07 -13.46 3.88
CA LYS A 164 12.30 -12.60 2.72
C LYS A 164 11.00 -12.11 2.12
N CYS A 165 9.96 -12.96 2.05
CA CYS A 165 8.65 -12.52 1.57
C CYS A 165 8.09 -11.42 2.46
N GLU A 166 8.19 -11.54 3.79
CA GLU A 166 7.77 -10.47 4.71
C GLU A 166 8.53 -9.17 4.45
N PHE A 167 9.86 -9.20 4.31
CA PHE A 167 10.64 -7.99 4.12
C PHE A 167 10.34 -7.30 2.78
N LEU A 168 10.08 -8.09 1.74
CA LEU A 168 9.66 -7.57 0.44
C LEU A 168 8.26 -6.94 0.54
N SER A 169 7.29 -7.60 1.18
CA SER A 169 5.97 -7.03 1.45
C SER A 169 6.05 -5.73 2.29
N GLU A 170 6.85 -5.72 3.35
CA GLU A 170 7.08 -4.52 4.18
C GLU A 170 7.68 -3.37 3.36
N THR A 171 8.47 -3.67 2.32
CA THR A 171 9.08 -2.66 1.45
C THR A 171 8.10 -2.15 0.39
N SER A 172 7.44 -3.04 -0.36
CA SER A 172 6.53 -2.62 -1.44
C SER A 172 5.21 -2.06 -0.88
N GLU A 173 4.50 -2.88 -0.11
CA GLU A 173 3.18 -2.56 0.44
C GLU A 173 3.28 -1.59 1.61
N GLY A 174 4.27 -1.77 2.49
CA GLY A 174 4.39 -0.93 3.68
C GLY A 174 4.65 0.55 3.37
N ILE A 175 5.39 0.84 2.29
CA ILE A 175 5.61 2.22 1.85
C ILE A 175 4.37 2.76 1.13
N ALA A 176 3.71 1.95 0.29
CA ALA A 176 2.45 2.34 -0.35
C ALA A 176 1.35 2.66 0.69
N GLU A 177 1.26 1.84 1.74
CA GLU A 177 0.34 2.03 2.87
C GLU A 177 0.67 3.30 3.68
N TYR A 178 1.94 3.56 3.93
CA TYR A 178 2.38 4.81 4.55
C TYR A 178 1.94 6.02 3.70
N VAL A 179 2.18 5.98 2.39
CA VAL A 179 1.81 7.06 1.47
C VAL A 179 0.30 7.26 1.39
N GLY A 180 -0.49 6.18 1.30
CA GLY A 180 -1.95 6.22 1.38
C GLY A 180 -2.45 6.80 2.69
N THR A 181 -1.89 6.39 3.83
CA THR A 181 -2.25 6.93 5.15
C THR A 181 -1.92 8.43 5.26
N MET A 182 -0.77 8.85 4.73
CA MET A 182 -0.39 10.27 4.69
C MET A 182 -1.31 11.09 3.78
N ALA A 183 -1.82 10.51 2.69
CA ALA A 183 -2.84 11.11 1.85
C ALA A 183 -4.17 11.28 2.62
N LEU A 184 -4.62 10.22 3.30
CA LEU A 184 -5.81 10.29 4.15
C LEU A 184 -5.68 11.37 5.23
N LYS A 185 -4.51 11.48 5.85
CA LYS A 185 -4.22 12.54 6.81
C LYS A 185 -4.46 13.93 6.20
N GLN A 186 -3.92 14.21 5.01
CA GLN A 186 -4.14 15.50 4.35
C GLN A 186 -5.61 15.76 3.98
N LEU A 187 -6.37 14.71 3.64
CA LEU A 187 -7.78 14.83 3.28
C LEU A 187 -8.69 15.04 4.49
N SER A 188 -8.37 14.38 5.61
CA SER A 188 -9.15 14.41 6.85
C SER A 188 -8.86 15.60 7.76
N GLU A 189 -7.66 16.20 7.65
CA GLU A 189 -7.30 17.43 8.35
C GLU A 189 -8.04 18.63 7.72
N LYS A 190 -9.19 18.99 8.31
CA LYS A 190 -9.98 20.18 7.96
C LYS A 190 -9.49 21.44 8.66
#